data_AF-A0A348PRD7-F1
#
_entry.id   AF-A0A348PRD7-F1
#
_cell.length_a   1.000
_cell.length_b   1.000
_cell.length_c   1.000
_cell.angle_alpha   90.00
_cell.angle_beta   90.00
_cell.angle_gamma   90.00
#
_symmetry.space_group_name_H-M   'P 1'
#
loop_
_entity.id
_entity.type
_entity.pdbx_description
1 polymer ?
#
loop_
_entity_poly.entity_id
_entity_poly.type
_entity_poly.pdbx_seq_one_letter_code
_entity_poly.pdbx_strand_id
1 'polypeptide(L)'
;MTKKNIFLFLEALTANNSKEWMDKNRSWYEETKGELVALFDPILDEIKRVDPRIVQPNARRALGRINNNLMFHPDRPTYKDHFGVGFGYGKGLADFYVGLGVTEVEIAGGLWHPDSERLKKVRMEIDYEGDKLSAIISSKAFQDSY
;
A
#
# COMPACT_ATOMS: atom_id res chain seq x y z
N MET A 1 -19.69 -4.44 11.58
CA MET A 1 -18.93 -3.28 12.10
C MET A 1 -18.65 -2.35 10.94
N THR A 2 -18.99 -1.07 11.07
CA THR A 2 -18.74 -0.06 10.03
C THR A 2 -17.26 0.33 10.03
N LYS A 3 -16.61 0.36 8.85
CA LYS A 3 -15.19 0.74 8.61
C LYS A 3 -14.82 2.19 9.04
N LYS A 4 -15.71 2.87 9.75
CA LYS A 4 -15.54 4.22 10.30
C LYS A 4 -14.39 4.26 11.31
N ASN A 5 -14.15 3.16 12.04
CA ASN A 5 -13.12 3.11 13.08
C ASN A 5 -11.72 3.43 12.54
N ILE A 6 -11.39 2.92 11.34
CA ILE A 6 -10.10 3.16 10.68
C ILE A 6 -9.85 4.66 10.49
N PHE A 7 -10.81 5.38 9.94
CA PHE A 7 -10.66 6.81 9.67
C PHE A 7 -10.74 7.65 10.96
N LEU A 8 -11.62 7.30 11.90
CA LEU A 8 -11.69 7.96 13.21
C LEU A 8 -10.36 7.85 13.98
N PHE A 9 -9.72 6.68 13.93
CA PHE A 9 -8.41 6.48 14.52
C PHE A 9 -7.35 7.35 13.84
N LEU A 10 -7.32 7.40 12.50
CA LEU A 10 -6.35 8.22 11.76
C LEU A 10 -6.54 9.72 11.99
N GLU A 11 -7.77 10.21 12.05
CA GLU A 11 -8.10 11.60 12.40
C GLU A 11 -7.56 11.95 13.80
N ALA A 12 -7.87 11.10 14.79
CA ALA A 12 -7.42 11.31 16.17
C ALA A 12 -5.90 11.23 16.30
N LEU A 13 -5.26 10.28 15.61
CA LEU A 13 -3.80 10.12 15.59
C LEU A 13 -3.11 11.33 14.95
N THR A 14 -3.68 11.85 13.85
CA THR A 14 -3.12 13.02 13.15
C THR A 14 -3.21 14.26 14.02
N ALA A 15 -4.33 14.46 14.73
CA ALA A 15 -4.50 15.57 15.68
C ALA A 15 -3.61 15.45 16.93
N ASN A 16 -3.17 14.23 17.30
CA ASN A 16 -2.43 13.96 18.53
C ASN A 16 -1.15 13.15 18.27
N ASN A 17 -0.36 13.53 17.26
CA ASN A 17 0.75 12.72 16.74
C ASN A 17 1.98 12.69 17.69
N SER A 18 1.86 11.92 18.77
CA SER A 18 2.92 11.72 19.76
C SER A 18 2.95 10.27 20.25
N LYS A 19 4.13 9.84 20.71
CA LYS A 19 4.32 8.47 21.22
C LYS A 19 3.46 8.21 22.45
N GLU A 20 3.35 9.20 23.33
CA GLU A 20 2.56 9.15 24.56
C GLU A 20 1.08 8.94 24.26
N TRP A 21 0.54 9.61 23.24
CA TRP A 21 -0.84 9.41 22.82
C TRP A 21 -1.06 8.03 22.22
N MET A 22 -0.16 7.58 21.35
CA MET A 22 -0.23 6.24 20.75
C MET A 22 -0.14 5.13 21.81
N ASP A 23 0.70 5.28 22.84
CA ASP A 23 0.83 4.31 23.93
C ASP A 23 -0.47 4.21 24.75
N LYS A 24 -1.12 5.35 25.03
CA LYS A 24 -2.44 5.38 25.69
C LYS A 24 -3.57 4.79 24.84
N ASN A 25 -3.46 4.88 23.51
CA ASN A 25 -4.47 4.41 22.55
C ASN A 25 -4.04 3.11 21.84
N ARG A 26 -3.10 2.36 22.42
CA ARG A 26 -2.52 1.15 21.80
C ARG A 26 -3.58 0.09 21.48
N SER A 27 -4.56 -0.09 22.36
CA SER A 27 -5.68 -1.01 22.14
C SER A 27 -6.50 -0.62 20.92
N TRP A 28 -6.83 0.66 20.78
CA TRP A 28 -7.58 1.19 19.63
C TRP A 28 -6.80 1.01 18.31
N TYR A 29 -5.48 1.21 18.34
CA TYR A 29 -4.62 0.91 17.19
C TYR A 29 -4.66 -0.57 16.80
N GLU A 30 -4.55 -1.49 17.77
CA GLU A 30 -4.58 -2.94 17.48
C GLU A 30 -5.96 -3.41 17.01
N GLU A 31 -7.05 -2.83 17.53
CA GLU A 31 -8.41 -3.05 17.03
C GLU A 31 -8.56 -2.57 15.58
N THR A 32 -8.12 -1.34 15.30
CA THR A 32 -8.10 -0.76 13.95
C THR A 32 -7.31 -1.64 12.98
N LYS A 33 -6.16 -2.14 13.42
CA LYS A 33 -5.35 -3.09 12.65
C LYS A 33 -6.07 -4.41 12.42
N GLY A 34 -6.84 -4.90 13.39
CA GLY A 34 -7.71 -6.06 13.24
C GLY A 34 -8.77 -5.84 12.16
N GLU A 35 -9.43 -4.68 12.15
CA GLU A 35 -10.40 -4.32 11.11
C GLU A 35 -9.77 -4.22 9.72
N LEU A 36 -8.57 -3.65 9.61
CA LEU A 36 -7.82 -3.64 8.34
C LEU A 36 -7.53 -5.05 7.84
N VAL A 37 -7.09 -5.96 8.72
CA VAL A 37 -6.83 -7.34 8.33
C VAL A 37 -8.11 -8.02 7.84
N ALA A 38 -9.22 -7.88 8.58
CA ALA A 38 -10.51 -8.43 8.18
C ALA A 38 -11.05 -7.85 6.86
N LEU A 39 -10.73 -6.59 6.56
CA LEU A 39 -11.06 -5.94 5.29
C LEU A 39 -10.24 -6.50 4.12
N PHE A 40 -8.94 -6.69 4.31
CA PHE A 40 -8.02 -6.98 3.21
C PHE A 40 -7.72 -8.47 3.00
N ASP A 41 -7.98 -9.35 3.97
CA ASP A 41 -7.83 -10.80 3.79
C ASP A 41 -8.67 -11.35 2.61
N PRO A 42 -9.98 -11.06 2.48
CA PRO A 42 -10.75 -11.53 1.33
C PRO A 42 -10.26 -10.92 0.01
N ILE A 43 -9.78 -9.66 0.03
CA ILE A 43 -9.23 -9.00 -1.16
C ILE A 43 -7.94 -9.70 -1.59
N LEU A 44 -7.07 -10.05 -0.65
CA LEU A 44 -5.84 -10.80 -0.92
C LEU A 44 -6.16 -12.18 -1.52
N ASP A 45 -7.19 -12.86 -1.03
CA ASP A 45 -7.62 -14.15 -1.58
C ASP A 45 -8.08 -14.02 -3.04
N GLU A 46 -8.87 -12.99 -3.37
CA GLU A 46 -9.24 -12.70 -4.77
C GLU A 46 -8.02 -12.40 -5.63
N ILE A 47 -7.13 -11.52 -5.16
CA ILE A 47 -5.91 -11.14 -5.88
C ILE A 47 -5.05 -12.38 -6.17
N LYS A 48 -4.90 -13.30 -5.21
CA LYS A 48 -4.14 -14.55 -5.40
C LYS A 48 -4.76 -15.50 -6.41
N ARG A 49 -6.09 -15.47 -6.58
CA ARG A 49 -6.75 -16.28 -7.62
C ARG A 49 -6.45 -15.74 -9.01
N VAL A 50 -6.31 -14.42 -9.15
CA VAL A 50 -5.91 -13.76 -10.40
C VAL A 50 -4.41 -13.90 -10.65
N ASP A 51 -3.59 -13.70 -9.61
CA ASP A 51 -2.14 -13.78 -9.68
C ASP A 51 -1.54 -14.60 -8.51
N PRO A 52 -1.26 -15.89 -8.73
CA PRO A 52 -0.68 -16.77 -7.71
C PRO A 52 0.74 -16.40 -7.26
N ARG A 53 1.40 -15.43 -7.92
CA ARG A 53 2.76 -15.00 -7.56
C ARG A 53 2.80 -14.08 -6.33
N ILE A 54 1.65 -13.60 -5.87
CA ILE A 54 1.52 -12.72 -4.70
C ILE A 54 1.91 -13.48 -3.43
N VAL A 55 2.95 -13.00 -2.73
CA VAL A 55 3.66 -13.81 -1.71
C VAL A 55 3.12 -13.65 -0.29
N GLN A 56 2.30 -12.63 -0.02
CA GLN A 56 1.84 -12.35 1.34
C GLN A 56 0.90 -13.46 1.82
N PRO A 57 1.13 -14.11 2.97
CA PRO A 57 0.27 -15.21 3.42
C PRO A 57 -1.08 -14.74 3.96
N ASN A 58 -1.18 -13.49 4.45
CA ASN A 58 -2.39 -12.83 4.92
C ASN A 58 -2.21 -11.31 4.87
N ALA A 59 -3.30 -10.55 5.01
CA ALA A 59 -3.28 -9.09 4.98
C ALA A 59 -2.45 -8.50 6.13
N ARG A 60 -2.36 -9.16 7.28
CA ARG A 60 -1.50 -8.69 8.39
C ARG A 60 -0.02 -8.62 7.98
N ARG A 61 0.43 -9.46 7.06
CA ARG A 61 1.78 -9.42 6.47
C ARG A 61 1.91 -8.47 5.27
N ALA A 62 0.79 -7.97 4.74
CA ALA A 62 0.73 -6.94 3.71
C ALA A 62 0.73 -5.52 4.28
N LEU A 63 0.36 -5.34 5.55
CA LEU A 63 0.31 -4.03 6.21
C LEU A 63 1.70 -3.42 6.39
N GLY A 64 1.85 -2.18 5.93
CA GLY A 64 2.99 -1.33 6.22
C GLY A 64 3.04 -0.89 7.69
N ARG A 65 4.20 -0.39 8.11
CA ARG A 65 4.34 0.24 9.43
C ARG A 65 3.69 1.62 9.40
N ILE A 66 2.98 1.95 10.48
CA ILE A 66 2.37 3.27 10.67
C ILE A 66 3.41 4.35 11.04
N ASN A 67 4.59 3.98 11.54
CA ASN A 67 5.65 4.95 11.83
C ASN A 67 6.26 5.52 10.54
N ASN A 68 6.54 6.82 10.55
CA ASN A 68 7.43 7.43 9.57
C ASN A 68 8.89 7.05 9.85
N ASN A 69 9.69 6.99 8.79
CA ASN A 69 11.13 6.88 8.94
C ASN A 69 11.72 8.29 9.15
N LEU A 70 12.05 8.61 10.39
CA LEU A 70 12.60 9.92 10.78
C LEU A 70 14.12 10.01 10.60
N MET A 71 14.81 8.90 10.32
CA MET A 71 16.27 8.90 10.16
C MET A 71 16.73 9.79 8.99
N PHE A 72 15.95 9.84 7.91
CA PHE A 72 16.24 10.62 6.71
C PHE A 72 15.31 11.83 6.54
N HIS A 73 14.25 11.92 7.36
CA HIS A 73 13.23 12.96 7.30
C HIS A 73 12.77 13.35 8.71
N PRO A 74 13.62 14.06 9.47
CA PRO A 74 13.38 14.33 10.89
C PRO A 74 12.16 15.22 11.13
N ASP A 75 11.80 16.06 10.17
CA ASP A 75 10.67 17.00 10.28
C ASP A 75 9.30 16.36 10.05
N ARG A 76 9.25 15.06 9.70
CA ARG A 76 7.98 14.36 9.52
C ARG A 76 7.32 14.04 10.86
N PRO A 77 5.99 13.96 10.93
CA PRO A 77 5.30 13.47 12.12
C PRO A 77 5.74 12.03 12.43
N THR A 78 5.73 11.65 13.71
CA THR A 78 6.19 10.33 14.16
C THR A 78 5.41 9.19 13.52
N TYR A 79 4.10 9.39 13.37
CA TYR A 79 3.19 8.46 12.71
C TYR A 79 2.66 9.06 11.41
N LYS A 80 2.41 8.17 10.44
CA LYS A 80 1.71 8.47 9.20
C LYS A 80 0.23 8.75 9.48
N ASP A 81 -0.36 9.53 8.59
CA ASP A 81 -1.78 9.85 8.50
C ASP A 81 -2.59 8.85 7.66
N HIS A 82 -1.94 7.77 7.23
CA HIS A 82 -2.52 6.72 6.40
C HIS A 82 -2.01 5.32 6.78
N PHE A 83 -2.82 4.32 6.45
CA PHE A 83 -2.42 2.93 6.41
C PHE A 83 -2.07 2.52 4.98
N GLY A 84 -0.94 1.85 4.81
CA GLY A 84 -0.53 1.27 3.53
C GLY A 84 -0.65 -0.24 3.54
N VAL A 85 -1.20 -0.81 2.47
CA VAL A 85 -1.34 -2.26 2.27
C VAL A 85 -0.71 -2.63 0.94
N GLY A 86 0.31 -3.49 0.96
CA GLY A 86 1.06 -3.90 -0.24
C GLY A 86 0.89 -5.40 -0.55
N PHE A 87 0.44 -5.70 -1.76
CA PHE A 87 0.34 -7.05 -2.32
C PHE A 87 1.36 -7.20 -3.44
N GLY A 88 2.44 -7.93 -3.20
CA GLY A 88 3.60 -7.90 -4.10
C GLY A 88 4.22 -9.24 -4.35
N TYR A 89 5.09 -9.28 -5.35
CA TYR A 89 5.84 -10.49 -5.75
C TYR A 89 7.05 -10.78 -4.86
N GLY A 90 7.35 -9.89 -3.90
CA GLY A 90 8.49 -10.00 -3.00
C GLY A 90 9.26 -8.68 -2.88
N LYS A 91 10.29 -8.69 -2.04
CA LYS A 91 11.08 -7.48 -1.75
C LYS A 91 11.81 -7.00 -3.02
N GLY A 92 11.62 -5.73 -3.37
CA GLY A 92 12.29 -5.10 -4.52
C GLY A 92 11.72 -5.50 -5.88
N LEU A 93 10.52 -6.09 -5.88
CA LEU A 93 9.73 -6.38 -7.07
C LEU A 93 8.47 -5.52 -7.08
N ALA A 94 7.72 -5.58 -8.17
CA ALA A 94 6.48 -4.83 -8.28
C ALA A 94 5.43 -5.30 -7.26
N ASP A 95 4.55 -4.39 -6.88
CA ASP A 95 3.43 -4.63 -6.00
C ASP A 95 2.19 -3.85 -6.43
N PHE A 96 1.05 -4.22 -5.87
CA PHE A 96 -0.16 -3.42 -5.80
C PHE A 96 -0.22 -2.81 -4.41
N TYR A 97 -0.55 -1.53 -4.34
CA TYR A 97 -0.58 -0.76 -3.12
C TYR A 97 -1.97 -0.14 -2.92
N VAL A 98 -2.45 -0.18 -1.69
CA VAL A 98 -3.64 0.57 -1.26
C VAL A 98 -3.25 1.47 -0.10
N GLY A 99 -3.41 2.77 -0.29
CA GLY A 99 -3.28 3.79 0.74
C GLY A 99 -4.65 4.20 1.27
N LEU A 100 -4.85 4.11 2.58
CA LEU A 100 -6.05 4.60 3.27
C LEU A 100 -5.67 5.73 4.21
N GLY A 101 -5.81 6.98 3.76
CA GLY A 101 -5.57 8.19 4.54
C GLY A 101 -6.84 9.00 4.79
N VAL A 102 -6.75 9.95 5.72
CA VAL A 102 -7.87 10.86 6.03
C VAL A 102 -8.16 11.80 4.86
N THR A 103 -7.12 12.24 4.15
CA THR A 103 -7.18 13.20 3.05
C THR A 103 -7.22 12.54 1.68
N GLU A 104 -6.63 11.35 1.56
CA GLU A 104 -6.43 10.67 0.29
C GLU A 104 -6.61 9.16 0.46
N VAL A 105 -7.24 8.56 -0.55
CA VAL A 105 -7.28 7.11 -0.74
C VAL A 105 -6.65 6.83 -2.10
N GLU A 106 -5.65 5.96 -2.10
CA GLU A 106 -4.85 5.66 -3.29
C GLU A 106 -4.90 4.16 -3.58
N ILE A 107 -5.00 3.81 -4.87
CA ILE A 107 -4.70 2.48 -5.37
C ILE A 107 -3.62 2.65 -6.43
N ALA A 108 -2.49 2.00 -6.24
CA ALA A 108 -1.34 2.06 -7.13
C ALA A 108 -0.83 0.66 -7.47
N GLY A 109 -0.04 0.55 -8.53
CA GLY A 109 0.65 -0.68 -8.87
C GLY A 109 1.92 -0.40 -9.66
N GLY A 110 2.94 -1.21 -9.46
CA GLY A 110 4.21 -1.11 -10.18
C GLY A 110 5.42 -1.29 -9.28
N LEU A 111 6.56 -0.79 -9.75
CA LEU A 111 7.84 -0.91 -9.07
C LEU A 111 8.18 0.40 -8.35
N TRP A 112 8.08 0.40 -7.02
CA TRP A 112 8.34 1.60 -6.20
C TRP A 112 9.84 1.81 -5.93
N HIS A 113 10.34 3.02 -6.20
CA HIS A 113 11.73 3.44 -6.00
C HIS A 113 12.79 2.35 -6.32
N PRO A 114 12.83 1.83 -7.55
CA PRO A 114 13.88 0.89 -7.93
C PRO A 114 15.26 1.54 -7.89
N ASP A 115 16.27 0.74 -7.56
CA ASP A 115 17.66 1.12 -7.78
C ASP A 115 17.97 1.30 -9.28
N SER A 116 19.14 1.88 -9.56
CA SER A 116 19.54 2.21 -10.93
C SER A 116 19.62 0.99 -11.84
N GLU A 117 20.01 -0.18 -11.30
CA GLU A 117 20.10 -1.42 -12.06
C GLU A 117 18.72 -1.94 -12.47
N ARG A 118 17.78 -2.01 -11.53
CA ARG A 118 16.40 -2.42 -11.80
C ARG A 118 15.69 -1.45 -12.72
N LEU A 119 15.85 -0.14 -12.50
CA LEU A 119 15.26 0.87 -13.37
C LEU A 119 15.77 0.75 -14.81
N LYS A 120 17.07 0.49 -14.99
CA LYS A 120 17.64 0.24 -16.32
C LYS A 120 17.02 -0.99 -16.97
N LYS A 121 16.86 -2.10 -16.23
CA LYS A 121 16.23 -3.33 -16.74
C LYS A 121 14.80 -3.08 -17.21
N VAL A 122 13.98 -2.40 -16.41
CA VAL A 122 12.60 -2.06 -16.80
C VAL A 122 12.57 -1.19 -18.06
N ARG A 123 13.44 -0.15 -18.12
CA ARG A 123 13.50 0.73 -19.30
C ARG A 123 13.94 0.00 -20.56
N MET A 124 14.93 -0.90 -20.45
CA MET A 124 15.34 -1.73 -21.58
C MET A 124 14.21 -2.63 -22.05
N GLU A 125 13.48 -3.28 -21.14
CA GLU A 125 12.35 -4.13 -21.53
C GLU A 125 11.26 -3.32 -22.24
N ILE A 126 10.95 -2.11 -21.77
CA ILE A 126 10.01 -1.21 -22.44
C ILE A 126 10.53 -0.76 -23.81
N ASP A 127 11.82 -0.52 -23.96
CA ASP A 127 12.44 -0.14 -25.24
C ASP A 127 12.36 -1.30 -26.27
N TYR A 128 12.65 -2.53 -25.83
CA TYR A 128 12.57 -3.73 -26.68
C TYR A 128 11.13 -4.16 -26.99
N GLU A 129 10.22 -4.01 -26.05
CA GLU A 129 8.83 -4.51 -26.11
C GLU A 129 7.80 -3.36 -26.12
N GLY A 130 8.20 -2.18 -26.60
CA GLY A 130 7.39 -0.97 -26.58
C GLY A 130 6.05 -1.11 -27.31
N ASP A 131 6.02 -1.93 -28.37
CA ASP A 131 4.80 -2.25 -29.11
C ASP A 131 3.80 -3.04 -28.24
N LYS A 132 4.26 -3.95 -27.37
CA LYS A 132 3.39 -4.69 -26.45
C LYS A 132 2.75 -3.74 -25.44
N LEU A 133 3.54 -2.83 -24.86
CA LEU A 133 3.01 -1.81 -23.95
C LEU A 133 2.00 -0.93 -24.68
N SER A 134 2.34 -0.46 -25.88
CA SER A 134 1.47 0.37 -26.73
C SER A 134 0.15 -0.33 -27.08
N ALA A 135 0.20 -1.63 -27.35
CA ALA A 135 -0.99 -2.44 -27.61
C ALA A 135 -1.88 -2.59 -26.37
N ILE A 136 -1.31 -2.74 -25.17
CA ILE A 136 -2.05 -2.82 -23.92
C ILE A 136 -2.78 -1.48 -23.65
N ILE A 137 -2.07 -0.35 -23.70
CA ILE A 137 -2.65 0.98 -23.41
C ILE A 137 -3.68 1.41 -24.47
N SER A 138 -3.56 0.92 -25.70
CA SER A 138 -4.50 1.20 -26.79
C SER A 138 -5.65 0.19 -26.85
N SER A 139 -5.65 -0.83 -25.98
CA SER A 139 -6.71 -1.83 -25.96
C SER A 139 -8.00 -1.22 -25.42
N LYS A 140 -9.14 -1.63 -25.99
CA LYS A 140 -10.46 -1.16 -25.55
C LYS A 140 -10.72 -1.47 -24.07
N ALA A 141 -10.28 -2.62 -23.58
CA ALA A 141 -10.43 -2.99 -22.17
C ALA A 141 -9.73 -2.01 -21.22
N PHE A 142 -8.55 -1.51 -21.61
CA PHE A 142 -7.82 -0.52 -20.83
C PHE A 142 -8.50 0.86 -20.90
N GLN A 143 -8.78 1.35 -22.11
CA GLN A 143 -9.37 2.68 -22.34
C GLN A 143 -10.81 2.82 -21.80
N ASP A 144 -11.58 1.74 -21.74
CA ASP A 144 -12.92 1.77 -21.15
C ASP A 144 -12.87 1.81 -19.60
N SER A 145 -11.73 1.47 -19.01
CA SER A 145 -11.54 1.38 -17.55
C SER A 145 -10.75 2.55 -16.95
N TYR A 146 -9.93 3.23 -17.76
CA TYR A 146 -9.01 4.31 -17.38
C TYR A 146 -8.95 5.39 -18.47
#